data_AF-A0A7S2ZP97-F1
#
_entry.id   AF-A0A7S2ZP97-F1
#
_cell.length_a   1.000
_cell.length_b   1.000
_cell.length_c   1.000
_cell.angle_alpha   90.00
_cell.angle_beta   90.00
_cell.angle_gamma   90.00
#
_symmetry.space_group_name_H-M   'P 1'
#
loop_
_entity.id
_entity.type
_entity.pdbx_description
1 polymer ?
#
loop_
_entity_poly.entity_id
_entity_poly.type
_entity_poly.pdbx_seq_one_letter_code
_entity_poly.pdbx_strand_id
1 'polypeptide(L)'
;IRNPARLGTMQHLVSLALARTANDVAKEFLATVGVGVNVENDHPTTCLRSIALGDPQIVTRELVLANFFNHFEPMFYDFLENGFCMFLEEYRSLWLHSGQRLQLEEEGSPEVTVVDLAPDTGFLLAKQDTGEKHELQPDGRSLDLFQGLIRVKR
;
A
#
# COMPACT_ATOMS: atom_id res chain seq x y z
N ILE A 1 12.17 -18.92 24.49
CA ILE A 1 12.20 -17.44 24.54
C ILE A 1 12.94 -16.98 23.28
N ARG A 2 12.23 -16.78 22.17
CA ARG A 2 12.84 -16.39 20.88
C ARG A 2 12.93 -14.87 20.83
N ASN A 3 14.12 -14.38 20.48
CA ASN A 3 14.49 -12.98 20.39
C ASN A 3 13.61 -12.23 19.36
N PRO A 4 12.86 -11.18 19.76
CA PRO A 4 11.96 -10.44 18.86
C PRO A 4 12.68 -9.51 17.86
N ALA A 5 14.01 -9.41 17.88
CA ALA A 5 14.76 -8.47 17.04
C ALA A 5 15.09 -8.95 15.61
N ARG A 6 14.42 -9.99 15.09
CA ARG A 6 14.66 -10.54 13.74
C ARG A 6 13.41 -10.74 12.88
N LEU A 7 12.32 -10.00 13.13
CA LEU A 7 11.35 -9.75 12.06
C LEU A 7 11.92 -8.63 11.18
N GLY A 8 12.88 -9.01 10.33
CA GLY A 8 13.28 -8.16 9.21
C GLY A 8 12.06 -7.92 8.34
N THR A 9 11.79 -6.65 8.10
CA THR A 9 10.71 -6.11 7.28
C THR A 9 10.64 -6.88 5.95
N MET A 10 9.71 -7.82 5.81
CA MET A 10 9.41 -8.44 4.53
C MET A 10 8.50 -7.50 3.77
N GLN A 11 9.09 -6.82 2.78
CA GLN A 11 8.44 -5.79 1.99
C GLN A 11 7.97 -6.44 0.68
N HIS A 12 6.67 -6.62 0.54
CA HIS A 12 6.06 -7.19 -0.66
C HIS A 12 5.79 -6.08 -1.67
N LEU A 13 6.42 -6.18 -2.85
CA LEU A 13 6.12 -5.31 -3.98
C LEU A 13 4.83 -5.80 -4.64
N VAL A 14 3.72 -5.10 -4.39
CA VAL A 14 2.52 -5.16 -5.22
C VAL A 14 2.46 -3.85 -5.98
N SER A 15 2.93 -3.85 -7.22
CA SER A 15 2.82 -2.66 -8.08
C SER A 15 1.39 -2.55 -8.58
N LEU A 16 0.64 -1.56 -8.10
CA LEU A 16 -0.67 -1.18 -8.62
C LEU A 16 -0.49 0.02 -9.56
N ALA A 17 -0.60 -0.18 -10.87
CA ALA A 17 -0.70 0.93 -11.82
C ALA A 17 -2.18 1.23 -12.06
N LEU A 18 -2.61 2.47 -11.81
CA LEU A 18 -3.95 2.97 -12.15
C LEU A 18 -3.81 3.92 -13.34
N ALA A 19 -4.23 3.50 -14.53
CA ALA A 19 -4.36 4.41 -15.67
C ALA A 19 -5.73 5.10 -15.60
N ARG A 20 -5.76 6.44 -15.61
CA ARG A 20 -7.00 7.25 -15.64
C ARG A 20 -7.29 7.69 -17.07
N THR A 21 -8.45 7.33 -17.60
CA THR A 21 -9.02 8.02 -18.77
C THR A 21 -10.36 8.61 -18.37
N ALA A 22 -10.47 9.94 -18.38
CA ALA A 22 -11.71 10.64 -18.04
C ALA A 22 -12.51 10.88 -19.32
N ASN A 23 -13.79 10.49 -19.32
CA ASN A 23 -14.75 10.98 -20.31
C ASN A 23 -15.57 12.10 -19.66
N ASP A 24 -15.22 13.35 -19.97
CA ASP A 24 -15.80 14.55 -19.34
C ASP A 24 -17.32 14.66 -19.50
N VAL A 25 -17.91 13.95 -20.46
CA VAL A 25 -19.37 13.93 -20.71
C VAL A 25 -20.10 12.94 -19.78
N ALA A 26 -19.46 11.82 -19.43
CA ALA A 26 -20.09 10.74 -18.67
C ALA A 26 -19.78 10.77 -17.16
N LYS A 27 -18.80 11.58 -16.71
CA LYS A 27 -18.22 11.51 -15.35
C LYS A 27 -17.72 10.10 -14.98
N GLU A 28 -17.35 9.31 -15.97
CA GLU A 28 -16.83 7.96 -15.80
C GLU A 28 -15.31 7.97 -15.94
N PHE A 29 -14.67 7.15 -15.11
CA PHE A 29 -13.24 6.89 -15.18
C PHE A 29 -13.03 5.46 -15.65
N LEU A 30 -12.30 5.30 -16.76
CA LEU A 30 -11.71 4.02 -17.06
C LEU A 30 -10.46 3.87 -16.19
N ALA A 31 -10.47 2.84 -15.37
CA ALA A 31 -9.35 2.44 -14.52
C ALA A 31 -8.79 1.10 -15.00
N THR A 32 -7.54 1.08 -15.41
CA THR A 32 -6.80 -0.18 -15.64
C THR A 32 -5.91 -0.44 -14.44
N VAL A 33 -6.02 -1.64 -13.87
CA VAL A 33 -5.23 -2.11 -12.72
C VAL A 33 -4.27 -3.20 -13.20
N GLY A 34 -2.97 -2.92 -13.11
CA GLY A 34 -1.93 -3.94 -13.25
C GLY A 34 -1.43 -4.39 -11.88
N VAL A 35 -1.24 -5.69 -11.67
CA VAL A 35 -0.68 -6.27 -10.45
C VAL A 35 0.53 -7.13 -10.81
N GLY A 36 1.69 -6.83 -10.24
CA GLY A 36 2.90 -7.63 -10.38
C GLY A 36 3.31 -8.25 -9.05
N VAL A 37 3.55 -9.57 -9.02
CA VAL A 37 3.99 -10.31 -7.84
C VAL A 37 5.18 -11.18 -8.20
N ASN A 38 6.27 -11.07 -7.42
CA ASN A 38 7.42 -11.95 -7.55
C ASN A 38 7.09 -13.34 -7.01
N VAL A 39 6.94 -14.35 -7.88
CA VAL A 39 6.54 -15.71 -7.45
C VAL A 39 7.75 -16.64 -7.29
N GLU A 40 8.56 -16.74 -8.34
CA GLU A 40 9.65 -17.74 -8.45
C GLU A 40 10.99 -17.13 -8.91
N ASN A 41 11.09 -15.80 -8.97
CA ASN A 41 12.30 -15.10 -9.36
C ASN A 41 13.15 -14.79 -8.13
N ASP A 42 14.16 -15.62 -7.87
CA ASP A 42 15.03 -15.48 -6.68
C ASP A 42 15.91 -14.21 -6.71
N HIS A 43 16.00 -13.53 -7.85
CA HIS A 43 16.75 -12.29 -8.06
C HIS A 43 15.98 -11.31 -8.97
N PRO A 44 16.19 -9.97 -8.86
CA PRO A 44 17.04 -9.27 -7.88
C PRO A 44 16.36 -9.02 -6.52
N THR A 45 15.10 -9.41 -6.35
CA THR A 45 14.28 -9.13 -5.15
C THR A 45 13.63 -10.41 -4.63
N THR A 46 13.12 -10.38 -3.39
CA THR A 46 12.44 -11.50 -2.72
C THR A 46 11.20 -11.97 -3.51
N CYS A 47 10.95 -13.28 -3.53
CA CYS A 47 9.80 -13.91 -4.19
C CYS A 47 8.98 -14.74 -3.19
N LEU A 48 7.73 -15.08 -3.54
CA LEU A 48 6.85 -15.88 -2.68
C LEU A 48 7.42 -17.26 -2.37
N ARG A 49 8.08 -17.90 -3.33
CA ARG A 49 8.72 -19.21 -3.13
C ARG A 49 9.77 -19.18 -2.02
N SER A 50 10.55 -18.11 -1.91
CA SER A 50 11.66 -18.04 -0.94
C SER A 50 11.21 -17.79 0.50
N ILE A 51 9.98 -17.33 0.70
CA ILE A 51 9.42 -16.99 2.01
C ILE A 51 8.34 -17.97 2.48
N ALA A 52 7.97 -18.94 1.65
CA ALA A 52 6.97 -19.94 1.97
C ALA A 52 7.42 -20.76 3.20
N LEU A 53 6.61 -20.74 4.27
CA LEU A 53 6.86 -21.50 5.50
C LEU A 53 6.57 -23.01 5.34
N GLY A 54 5.96 -23.40 4.21
CA GLY A 54 5.61 -24.78 3.85
C GLY A 54 6.49 -25.33 2.73
N ASP A 55 5.95 -26.23 1.90
CA ASP A 55 6.68 -26.77 0.75
C ASP A 55 6.79 -25.71 -0.37
N PRO A 56 7.99 -25.19 -0.68
CA PRO A 56 8.17 -24.19 -1.71
C PRO A 56 7.80 -24.67 -3.12
N GLN A 57 7.73 -26.00 -3.33
CA GLN A 57 7.30 -26.61 -4.60
C GLN A 57 5.81 -26.36 -4.90
N ILE A 58 5.02 -25.99 -3.90
CA ILE A 58 3.60 -25.68 -4.05
C ILE A 58 3.38 -24.25 -4.56
N VAL A 59 4.38 -23.37 -4.43
CA VAL A 59 4.27 -21.98 -4.90
C VAL A 59 4.54 -21.93 -6.40
N THR A 60 3.47 -22.09 -7.18
CA THR A 60 3.48 -21.90 -8.64
C THR A 60 2.71 -20.64 -9.04
N ARG A 61 3.03 -20.10 -10.22
CA ARG A 61 2.32 -18.92 -10.76
C ARG A 61 0.83 -19.16 -10.91
N GLU A 62 0.43 -20.35 -11.36
CA GLU A 62 -0.97 -20.74 -11.58
C GLU A 62 -1.73 -20.75 -10.26
N LEU A 63 -1.13 -21.32 -9.20
CA LEU A 63 -1.76 -21.38 -7.90
C LEU A 63 -1.85 -19.99 -7.25
N VAL A 64 -0.83 -19.15 -7.40
CA VAL A 64 -0.86 -17.77 -6.93
C VAL A 64 -1.94 -16.97 -7.65
N LEU A 65 -2.04 -17.10 -8.97
CA LEU A 65 -3.07 -16.41 -9.77
C LEU A 65 -4.48 -16.87 -9.39
N ALA A 66 -4.70 -18.18 -9.26
CA ALA A 66 -5.99 -18.74 -8.85
C ALA A 66 -6.38 -18.27 -7.44
N ASN A 67 -5.46 -18.30 -6.48
CA ASN A 67 -5.73 -17.79 -5.13
C ASN A 67 -5.94 -16.29 -5.11
N PHE A 68 -5.20 -15.51 -5.90
CA PHE A 68 -5.41 -14.07 -6.01
C PHE A 68 -6.84 -13.76 -6.44
N PHE A 69 -7.33 -14.33 -7.55
CA PHE A 69 -8.69 -14.03 -8.03
C PHE A 69 -9.78 -14.56 -7.11
N ASN A 70 -9.59 -15.74 -6.49
CA ASN A 70 -10.54 -16.28 -5.52
C ASN A 70 -10.76 -15.37 -4.31
N HIS A 71 -9.77 -14.53 -3.93
CA HIS A 71 -9.93 -13.54 -2.86
C HIS A 71 -10.28 -12.16 -3.41
N PHE A 72 -9.67 -11.73 -4.51
CA PHE A 72 -9.84 -10.40 -5.08
C PHE A 72 -11.25 -10.18 -5.64
N GLU A 73 -11.84 -11.14 -6.36
CA GLU A 73 -13.14 -10.93 -7.01
C GLU A 73 -14.26 -10.64 -6.00
N PRO A 74 -14.46 -11.44 -4.92
CA PRO A 74 -15.45 -11.09 -3.90
C PRO A 74 -15.21 -9.72 -3.27
N MET A 75 -13.96 -9.42 -2.89
CA MET A 75 -13.59 -8.12 -2.31
C MET A 75 -13.86 -6.96 -3.28
N PHE A 76 -13.63 -7.18 -4.59
CA PHE A 76 -13.89 -6.19 -5.62
C PHE A 76 -15.39 -5.92 -5.77
N TYR A 77 -16.23 -6.94 -5.75
CA TYR A 77 -17.68 -6.77 -5.75
C TYR A 77 -18.18 -6.05 -4.49
N ASP A 78 -17.69 -6.44 -3.31
CA ASP A 78 -18.01 -5.76 -2.06
C ASP A 78 -17.59 -4.29 -2.08
N PHE A 79 -16.44 -3.98 -2.68
CA PHE A 79 -15.97 -2.60 -2.89
C PHE A 79 -16.87 -1.80 -3.82
N LEU A 80 -17.38 -2.39 -4.90
CA LEU A 80 -18.28 -1.70 -5.83
C LEU A 80 -19.62 -1.33 -5.16
N GLU A 81 -20.09 -2.15 -4.22
CA GLU A 81 -21.36 -1.92 -3.52
C GLU A 81 -21.20 -1.01 -2.30
N ASN A 82 -20.16 -1.23 -1.48
CA ASN A 82 -20.02 -0.61 -0.15
C ASN A 82 -18.87 0.41 -0.06
N GLY A 83 -18.03 0.50 -1.09
CA GLY A 83 -16.84 1.35 -1.09
C GLY A 83 -15.70 0.83 -0.21
N PHE A 84 -14.67 1.66 0.00
CA PHE A 84 -13.45 1.27 0.71
C PHE A 84 -13.62 1.15 2.24
N CYS A 85 -14.63 1.79 2.83
CA CYS A 85 -14.75 1.92 4.28
C CYS A 85 -14.79 0.56 5.01
N MET A 86 -15.37 -0.46 4.37
CA MET A 86 -15.44 -1.84 4.90
C MET A 86 -14.06 -2.48 5.06
N PHE A 87 -13.09 -2.08 4.23
CA PHE A 87 -11.71 -2.59 4.26
C PHE A 87 -10.77 -1.77 5.13
N LEU A 88 -11.23 -0.63 5.67
CA LEU A 88 -10.34 0.34 6.32
C LEU A 88 -9.64 -0.25 7.56
N GLU A 89 -10.34 -1.05 8.36
CA GLU A 89 -9.76 -1.71 9.54
C GLU A 89 -8.73 -2.77 9.14
N GLU A 90 -9.08 -3.65 8.19
CA GLU A 90 -8.16 -4.68 7.69
C GLU A 90 -6.93 -4.05 7.04
N TYR A 91 -7.13 -3.02 6.21
CA TYR A 91 -6.06 -2.24 5.60
C TYR A 91 -5.10 -1.66 6.66
N ARG A 92 -5.62 -1.03 7.71
CA ARG A 92 -4.80 -0.50 8.82
C ARG A 92 -4.04 -1.58 9.59
N SER A 93 -4.58 -2.80 9.66
CA SER A 93 -3.91 -3.91 10.35
C SER A 93 -2.71 -4.47 9.55
N LEU A 94 -2.73 -4.30 8.22
CA LEU A 94 -1.75 -4.88 7.30
C LEU A 94 -0.77 -3.85 6.71
N TRP A 95 -1.08 -2.56 6.75
CA TRP A 95 -0.23 -1.52 6.17
C TRP A 95 1.13 -1.40 6.90
N LEU A 96 2.12 -0.82 6.24
CA LEU A 96 3.48 -0.70 6.77
C LEU A 96 3.81 0.71 7.27
N HIS A 97 2.84 1.61 7.33
CA HIS A 97 3.08 3.05 7.52
C HIS A 97 2.97 3.52 8.98
N SER A 98 2.39 2.72 9.88
CA SER A 98 2.24 3.11 11.30
C SER A 98 3.58 3.47 11.94
N GLY A 99 3.67 4.69 12.50
CA GLY A 99 4.86 5.15 13.21
C GLY A 99 6.02 5.57 12.31
N GLN A 100 5.82 5.62 10.99
CA GLN A 100 6.83 6.10 10.06
C GLN A 100 7.05 7.61 10.27
N ARG A 101 8.28 7.99 10.62
CA ARG A 101 8.71 9.39 10.72
C ARG A 101 9.12 9.89 9.34
N LEU A 102 8.62 11.06 8.96
CA LEU A 102 8.79 11.67 7.65
C LEU A 102 9.25 13.12 7.82
N GLN A 103 10.21 13.53 7.00
CA GLN A 103 10.56 14.92 6.83
C GLN A 103 9.82 15.43 5.59
N LEU A 104 9.03 16.48 5.73
CA LEU A 104 8.26 17.03 4.61
C LEU A 104 9.21 17.76 3.64
N GLU A 105 8.84 17.81 2.35
CA GLU A 105 9.73 18.34 1.28
C GLU A 105 10.00 19.86 1.40
N GLU A 106 9.20 20.61 2.15
CA GLU A 106 9.39 22.06 2.29
C GLU A 106 10.57 22.38 3.23
N GLU A 107 11.48 23.26 2.80
CA GLU A 107 12.65 23.65 3.59
C GLU A 107 12.20 24.32 4.91
N GLY A 108 12.67 23.79 6.05
CA GLY A 108 12.25 24.23 7.38
C GLY A 108 10.94 23.61 7.88
N SER A 109 10.37 22.66 7.14
CA SER A 109 9.18 21.92 7.57
C SER A 109 9.43 21.04 8.80
N PRO A 110 8.39 20.78 9.61
CA PRO A 110 8.50 19.93 10.77
C PRO A 110 8.57 18.45 10.37
N GLU A 111 9.27 17.66 11.19
CA GLU A 111 9.18 16.22 11.12
C GLU A 111 7.81 15.75 11.64
N VAL A 112 7.21 14.79 10.94
CA VAL A 112 5.89 14.27 11.26
C VAL A 112 5.90 12.75 11.34
N THR A 113 5.03 12.17 12.16
CA THR A 113 4.84 10.72 12.28
C THR A 113 3.49 10.31 11.70
N VAL A 114 3.46 9.33 10.81
CA VAL A 114 2.21 8.79 10.26
C VAL A 114 1.42 8.09 11.36
N VAL A 115 0.13 8.42 11.48
CA VAL A 115 -0.76 7.93 12.52
C VAL A 115 -2.02 7.24 12.00
N ASP A 116 -2.58 7.66 10.87
CA ASP A 116 -3.84 7.12 10.35
C ASP A 116 -4.08 7.51 8.88
N LEU A 117 -5.28 7.26 8.36
CA LEU A 117 -5.84 7.78 7.12
C LEU A 117 -6.95 8.80 7.40
N ALA A 118 -7.05 9.80 6.53
CA ALA A 118 -8.14 10.76 6.52
C ALA A 118 -9.43 10.07 6.02
N PRO A 119 -10.53 10.06 6.81
CA PRO A 119 -11.74 9.30 6.47
C PRO A 119 -12.37 9.69 5.11
N ASP A 120 -12.32 10.99 4.77
CA ASP A 120 -13.02 11.52 3.60
C ASP A 120 -12.19 11.41 2.30
N THR A 121 -10.86 11.37 2.41
CA THR A 121 -9.96 11.43 1.25
C THR A 121 -9.10 10.19 1.06
N GLY A 122 -8.94 9.37 2.11
CA GLY A 122 -8.01 8.24 2.11
C GLY A 122 -6.53 8.65 2.12
N PHE A 123 -6.22 9.92 2.40
CA PHE A 123 -4.84 10.40 2.48
C PHE A 123 -4.20 10.06 3.81
N LEU A 124 -2.87 10.00 3.87
CA LEU A 124 -2.16 9.72 5.12
C LEU A 124 -2.31 10.90 6.08
N LEU A 125 -2.68 10.62 7.32
CA LEU A 125 -2.63 11.56 8.44
C LEU A 125 -1.33 11.36 9.19
N ALA A 126 -0.61 12.46 9.39
CA ALA A 126 0.58 12.50 10.20
C ALA A 126 0.45 13.53 11.32
N LYS A 127 1.28 13.39 12.34
CA LYS A 127 1.26 14.22 13.54
C LYS A 127 2.67 14.64 13.93
N GLN A 128 2.85 15.91 14.27
CA GLN A 128 4.07 16.41 14.90
C GLN A 128 4.12 16.07 16.39
N ASP A 129 5.31 16.15 16.98
CA ASP A 129 5.50 16.07 18.43
C ASP A 129 4.70 17.14 19.19
N THR A 130 4.46 18.29 18.56
CA THR A 130 3.67 19.40 19.11
C THR A 130 2.19 19.08 19.27
N GLY A 131 1.68 18.03 18.61
CA GLY A 131 0.25 17.75 18.59
C GLY A 131 -0.43 17.99 17.24
N GLU A 132 0.17 18.86 16.41
CA GLU A 132 -0.42 19.32 15.15
C GLU A 132 -0.55 18.18 14.13
N LYS A 133 -1.70 18.10 13.46
CA LYS A 133 -2.01 17.06 12.47
C LYS A 133 -1.91 17.61 11.05
N HIS A 134 -1.41 16.78 10.14
CA HIS A 134 -1.19 17.10 8.74
C HIS A 134 -1.80 16.02 7.86
N GLU A 135 -2.54 16.43 6.82
CA GLU A 135 -3.02 15.54 5.77
C GLU A 135 -1.99 15.53 4.63
N LEU A 136 -1.45 14.36 4.32
CA LEU A 136 -0.34 14.17 3.42
C LEU A 136 -0.83 13.64 2.06
N GLN A 137 -0.57 14.41 1.01
CA GLN A 137 -0.92 14.09 -0.37
C GLN A 137 0.27 13.37 -1.06
N PRO A 138 0.01 12.31 -1.84
CA PRO A 138 1.04 11.71 -2.67
C PRO A 138 1.65 12.74 -3.64
N ASP A 139 2.97 12.77 -3.72
CA ASP A 139 3.74 13.71 -4.55
C ASP A 139 3.74 13.33 -6.05
N GLY A 140 3.18 12.18 -6.39
CA GLY A 140 3.15 11.63 -7.75
C GLY A 140 4.40 10.82 -8.13
N ARG A 141 5.39 10.65 -7.24
CA ARG A 141 6.53 9.75 -7.43
C ARG A 141 6.17 8.38 -6.87
N SER A 142 5.53 7.59 -7.71
CA SER A 142 4.81 6.37 -7.35
C SER A 142 5.63 5.17 -6.86
N LEU A 143 6.93 5.29 -6.58
CA LEU A 143 7.77 4.09 -6.40
C LEU A 143 8.92 4.25 -5.40
N ASP A 144 8.79 5.12 -4.42
CA ASP A 144 9.73 5.16 -3.30
C ASP A 144 9.00 5.07 -1.96
N LEU A 145 8.42 3.89 -1.70
CA LEU A 145 7.76 3.51 -0.45
C LEU A 145 8.62 3.80 0.81
N PHE A 146 9.95 3.95 0.64
CA PHE A 146 10.91 4.19 1.72
C PHE A 146 11.60 5.56 1.69
N GLN A 147 11.50 6.35 0.60
CA GLN A 147 12.07 7.71 0.58
C GLN A 147 11.07 8.81 0.95
N GLY A 148 9.82 8.47 1.27
CA GLY A 148 8.98 9.33 2.10
C GLY A 148 8.68 10.72 1.55
N LEU A 149 8.67 10.88 0.22
CA LEU A 149 8.32 12.15 -0.41
C LEU A 149 6.79 12.29 -0.41
N ILE A 150 6.24 12.77 0.71
CA ILE A 150 4.81 13.06 0.84
C ILE A 150 4.63 14.56 1.02
N ARG A 151 3.76 15.17 0.22
CA ARG A 151 3.52 16.61 0.23
C ARG A 151 2.41 16.97 1.19
N VAL A 152 2.51 18.12 1.84
CA VAL A 152 1.39 18.67 2.63
C VAL A 152 0.35 19.21 1.66
N LYS A 153 -0.92 18.85 1.87
CA LYS A 153 -2.05 19.42 1.13
C LYS A 153 -2.20 20.90 1.51
N ARG A 154 -2.13 21.80 0.52
CA ARG A 154 -2.49 23.22 0.68
C ARG A 154 -3.98 23.44 0.54
#